data_AF-A0A838HNN7-F1
#
_entry.id   AF-A0A838HNN7-F1
#
_cell.length_a   1.000
_cell.length_b   1.000
_cell.length_c   1.000
_cell.angle_alpha   90.00
_cell.angle_beta   90.00
_cell.angle_gamma   90.00
#
_symmetry.space_group_name_H-M   'P 1'
#
loop_
_entity.id
_entity.type
_entity.pdbx_description
1 polymer ?
#
loop_
_entity_poly.entity_id
_entity_poly.type
_entity_poly.pdbx_seq_one_letter_code
_entity_poly.pdbx_strand_id
1 'polypeptide(L)'
;MGDFFGTLPQVGRALWTFGRGWAGLGVSIGSAVLTIGFLVLAKQLRDTQGWLSAILGTMAATIAAFWAFGILPSAWVYFLDGQRDLMENAVIPGQLAIGGNVIAANFYQVFRDSVVMMETFVAMGAFAVAAMYVQKHYPRSLAEGEEARPQSGGYK
;
A
#
# COMPACT_ATOMS: atom_id res chain seq x y z
N MET A 1 -9.54 15.84 -25.82
CA MET A 1 -8.11 15.95 -25.43
C MET A 1 -7.82 17.26 -24.70
N GLY A 2 -8.27 18.43 -25.19
CA GLY A 2 -8.09 19.72 -24.49
C GLY A 2 -8.69 19.79 -23.09
N ASP A 3 -9.88 19.21 -22.87
CA ASP A 3 -10.55 19.24 -21.56
C ASP A 3 -9.86 18.38 -20.50
N PHE A 4 -9.24 17.26 -20.88
CA PHE A 4 -8.52 16.38 -19.93
C PHE A 4 -7.27 17.07 -19.35
N PHE A 5 -6.43 17.65 -20.19
CA PHE A 5 -5.24 18.37 -19.71
C PHE A 5 -5.61 19.67 -18.99
N GLY A 6 -6.76 20.28 -19.34
CA GLY A 6 -7.31 21.45 -18.66
C GLY A 6 -7.84 21.17 -17.25
N THR A 7 -8.30 19.95 -16.97
CA THR A 7 -8.82 19.56 -15.65
C THR A 7 -7.75 19.04 -14.69
N LEU A 8 -6.57 18.62 -15.18
CA LEU A 8 -5.46 18.14 -14.34
C LEU A 8 -5.04 19.10 -13.21
N PRO A 9 -4.93 20.44 -13.42
CA PRO A 9 -4.61 21.36 -12.32
C PRO A 9 -5.69 21.39 -11.24
N GLN A 10 -6.96 21.21 -11.62
CA GLN A 10 -8.08 21.18 -10.68
C GLN A 10 -8.08 19.88 -9.88
N VAL A 11 -7.82 18.75 -10.54
CA VAL A 11 -7.63 17.44 -9.89
C VAL A 11 -6.46 17.49 -8.91
N GLY A 12 -5.33 18.10 -9.29
CA GLY A 12 -4.18 18.27 -8.39
C GLY A 12 -4.50 19.12 -7.16
N ARG A 13 -5.26 20.22 -7.33
CA ARG A 13 -5.73 21.03 -6.19
C ARG A 13 -6.71 20.26 -5.30
N ALA A 14 -7.62 19.50 -5.90
CA ALA A 14 -8.57 18.66 -5.17
C ALA A 14 -7.85 17.58 -4.36
N LEU A 15 -6.81 16.95 -4.93
CA LEU A 15 -5.96 16.00 -4.21
C LEU A 15 -5.22 16.68 -3.05
N TRP A 16 -4.70 17.88 -3.27
CA TRP A 16 -4.01 18.64 -2.22
C TRP A 16 -4.93 19.02 -1.07
N THR A 17 -6.15 19.48 -1.35
CA THR A 17 -7.14 19.81 -0.31
C THR A 17 -7.67 18.57 0.40
N PHE A 18 -7.93 17.49 -0.34
CA PHE A 18 -8.31 16.19 0.21
C PHE A 18 -7.25 15.66 1.19
N GLY A 19 -5.98 15.74 0.80
CA GLY A 19 -4.83 15.40 1.64
C GLY A 19 -4.58 16.35 2.81
N ARG A 20 -5.46 17.33 3.07
CA ARG A 20 -5.26 18.39 4.08
C ARG A 20 -3.93 19.14 3.93
N GLY A 21 -3.45 19.24 2.68
CA GLY A 21 -2.19 19.88 2.30
C GLY A 21 -0.99 19.42 3.12
N TRP A 22 -0.32 20.37 3.76
CA TRP A 22 0.91 20.12 4.53
C TRP A 22 0.72 19.18 5.72
N ALA A 23 -0.45 19.15 6.34
CA ALA A 23 -0.70 18.29 7.49
C ALA A 23 -0.71 16.81 7.08
N GLY A 24 -1.41 16.44 6.01
CA GLY A 24 -1.42 15.06 5.53
C GLY A 24 -0.07 14.65 4.93
N LEU A 25 0.64 15.57 4.28
CA LEU A 25 2.01 15.31 3.84
C LEU A 25 2.92 15.02 5.03
N GLY A 26 2.82 15.82 6.10
CA GLY A 26 3.57 15.61 7.34
C GLY A 26 3.29 14.25 7.98
N VAL A 27 2.02 13.82 8.02
CA VAL A 27 1.64 12.49 8.52
C VAL A 27 2.22 11.38 7.65
N SER A 28 2.19 11.54 6.33
CA SER A 28 2.69 10.54 5.37
C SER A 28 4.21 10.39 5.43
N ILE A 29 4.94 11.52 5.53
CA ILE A 29 6.39 11.51 5.70
C ILE A 29 6.74 10.99 7.09
N GLY A 30 6.02 11.42 8.13
CA GLY A 30 6.22 10.98 9.50
C GLY A 30 6.02 9.47 9.66
N SER A 31 4.99 8.89 9.04
CA SER A 31 4.77 7.44 9.06
C SER A 31 5.86 6.68 8.31
N ALA A 32 6.35 7.21 7.17
CA ALA A 32 7.46 6.63 6.43
C ALA A 32 8.76 6.64 7.26
N VAL A 33 9.09 7.77 7.87
CA VAL A 33 10.26 7.92 8.75
C VAL A 33 10.16 6.97 9.94
N LEU A 34 8.99 6.87 10.57
CA LEU A 34 8.76 5.97 11.69
C LEU A 34 8.94 4.50 11.29
N THR A 35 8.40 4.11 10.14
CA THR A 35 8.54 2.76 9.59
C THR A 35 10.01 2.43 9.32
N ILE A 36 10.74 3.34 8.68
CA ILE A 36 12.18 3.18 8.42
C ILE A 36 12.96 3.09 9.74
N GLY A 37 12.63 3.94 10.72
CA GLY A 37 13.24 3.92 12.04
C GLY A 37 13.09 2.55 12.71
N PHE A 38 11.88 1.98 12.70
CA PHE A 38 11.64 0.65 13.23
C PHE A 38 12.39 -0.46 12.48
N LEU A 39 12.49 -0.39 11.15
CA LEU A 39 13.27 -1.35 10.36
C LEU A 39 14.77 -1.27 10.67
N VAL A 40 15.31 -0.05 10.81
CA VAL A 40 16.72 0.17 11.16
C VAL A 40 17.02 -0.37 12.56
N LEU A 41 16.17 -0.06 13.54
CA LEU A 41 16.33 -0.54 14.91
C LEU A 41 16.17 -2.07 14.98
N ALA A 42 15.22 -2.65 14.24
CA ALA A 42 15.08 -4.10 14.14
C ALA A 42 16.35 -4.75 13.59
N LYS A 43 16.95 -4.17 12.54
CA LYS A 43 18.22 -4.66 11.99
C LYS A 43 19.37 -4.57 13.00
N GLN A 44 19.49 -3.47 13.75
CA GLN A 44 20.57 -3.27 14.72
C GLN A 44 20.46 -4.17 15.96
N LEU A 45 19.24 -4.40 16.43
CA LEU A 45 18.97 -5.17 17.65
C LEU A 45 18.83 -6.67 17.39
N ARG A 46 18.93 -7.10 16.13
CA ARG A 46 18.76 -8.49 15.72
C ARG A 46 19.67 -9.44 16.47
N ASP A 47 20.95 -9.09 16.58
CA ASP A 47 21.99 -10.00 17.09
C ASP A 47 22.14 -9.93 18.61
N THR A 48 21.66 -8.85 19.26
CA THR A 48 21.81 -8.64 20.70
C THR A 48 20.51 -8.89 21.47
N GLN A 49 19.35 -8.62 20.87
CA GLN A 49 18.04 -8.67 21.52
C GLN A 49 16.98 -9.09 20.48
N GLY A 50 17.00 -10.36 20.07
CA GLY A 50 16.16 -10.88 18.99
C GLY A 50 14.65 -10.64 19.19
N TRP A 51 14.17 -10.69 20.44
CA TRP A 51 12.77 -10.40 20.77
C TRP A 51 12.40 -8.93 20.49
N LEU A 52 13.29 -7.98 20.80
CA LEU A 52 13.08 -6.56 20.58
C LEU A 52 13.12 -6.23 19.08
N SER A 53 14.04 -6.87 18.34
CA SER A 53 14.07 -6.81 16.88
C SER A 53 12.76 -7.31 16.26
N ALA A 54 12.20 -8.42 16.75
CA ALA A 54 10.94 -8.96 16.25
C ALA A 54 9.76 -8.02 16.49
N ILE A 55 9.69 -7.37 17.66
CA ILE A 55 8.65 -6.37 17.97
C ILE A 55 8.76 -5.19 17.00
N LEU A 56 9.94 -4.61 16.84
CA LEU A 56 10.15 -3.44 15.97
C LEU A 56 9.87 -3.77 14.50
N GLY A 57 10.31 -4.94 14.03
CA GLY A 57 9.99 -5.42 12.69
C GLY A 57 8.48 -5.59 12.48
N THR A 58 7.77 -6.10 13.49
CA THR A 58 6.31 -6.26 13.45
C THR A 58 5.59 -4.92 13.47
N MET A 59 6.08 -3.93 14.23
CA MET A 59 5.54 -2.57 14.23
C MET A 59 5.69 -1.91 12.86
N ALA A 60 6.87 -2.03 12.23
CA ALA A 60 7.10 -1.55 10.87
C ALA A 60 6.17 -2.23 9.85
N ALA A 61 6.06 -3.56 9.92
CA ALA A 61 5.18 -4.33 9.04
C ALA A 61 3.70 -3.95 9.22
N THR A 62 3.27 -3.72 10.46
CA THR A 62 1.91 -3.26 10.79
C THR A 62 1.62 -1.89 10.20
N ILE A 63 2.55 -0.92 10.33
CA ILE A 63 2.36 0.42 9.75
C ILE A 63 2.27 0.32 8.23
N ALA A 64 3.17 -0.42 7.60
CA ALA A 64 3.15 -0.62 6.15
C ALA A 64 1.84 -1.29 5.68
N ALA A 65 1.36 -2.30 6.41
CA ALA A 65 0.10 -2.99 6.10
C ALA A 65 -1.09 -2.06 6.28
N PHE A 66 -1.08 -1.21 7.32
CA PHE A 66 -2.14 -0.23 7.55
C PHE A 66 -2.23 0.80 6.42
N TRP A 67 -1.09 1.23 5.87
CA TRP A 67 -1.07 2.07 4.69
C TRP A 67 -1.59 1.36 3.45
N ALA A 68 -1.06 0.16 3.16
CA ALA A 68 -1.35 -0.57 1.93
C ALA A 68 -2.79 -1.12 1.84
N PHE A 69 -3.37 -1.53 2.96
CA PHE A 69 -4.70 -2.16 2.98
C PHE A 69 -5.78 -1.30 3.62
N GLY A 70 -5.41 -0.27 4.38
CA GLY A 70 -6.35 0.60 5.07
C GLY A 70 -6.39 1.99 4.44
N ILE A 71 -5.31 2.75 4.61
CA ILE A 71 -5.30 4.18 4.30
C ILE A 71 -5.43 4.43 2.80
N LEU A 72 -4.58 3.81 1.96
CA LEU A 72 -4.55 4.11 0.53
C LEU A 72 -5.84 3.68 -0.20
N PRO A 73 -6.38 2.46 -0.01
CA PRO A 73 -7.67 2.07 -0.60
C PRO A 73 -8.81 3.00 -0.17
N SER A 74 -8.87 3.33 1.12
CA SER A 74 -9.92 4.20 1.66
C SER A 74 -9.78 5.62 1.12
N ALA A 75 -8.56 6.14 1.04
CA ALA A 75 -8.28 7.46 0.50
C ALA A 75 -8.72 7.57 -0.96
N TRP A 76 -8.46 6.54 -1.76
CA TRP A 76 -8.90 6.47 -3.16
C TRP A 76 -10.43 6.53 -3.27
N VAL A 77 -11.14 5.69 -2.53
CA VAL A 77 -12.61 5.64 -2.55
C VAL A 77 -13.20 6.97 -2.09
N TYR A 78 -12.74 7.52 -0.97
CA TYR A 78 -13.24 8.79 -0.45
C TYR A 78 -12.94 9.98 -1.36
N PHE A 79 -11.78 9.96 -2.03
CA PHE A 79 -11.43 11.00 -3.00
C PHE A 79 -12.37 10.96 -4.20
N LEU A 80 -12.58 9.77 -4.79
CA LEU A 80 -13.47 9.62 -5.96
C LEU A 80 -14.93 9.88 -5.62
N ASP A 81 -15.40 9.51 -4.43
CA ASP A 81 -16.77 9.81 -4.00
C ASP A 81 -16.94 11.31 -3.70
N GLY A 82 -15.94 11.94 -3.07
CA GLY A 82 -15.96 13.36 -2.71
C GLY A 82 -15.70 14.32 -3.87
N GLN A 83 -15.14 13.86 -4.99
CA GLN A 83 -14.84 14.66 -6.18
C GLN A 83 -15.54 14.12 -7.43
N ARG A 84 -16.66 13.41 -7.25
CA ARG A 84 -17.40 12.77 -8.34
C ARG A 84 -17.76 13.74 -9.47
N ASP A 85 -18.24 14.94 -9.13
CA ASP A 85 -18.62 15.96 -10.12
C ASP A 85 -17.43 16.46 -10.98
N LEU A 86 -16.21 16.39 -10.44
CA LEU A 86 -14.99 16.77 -11.16
C LEU A 86 -14.41 15.60 -11.96
N MET A 87 -14.54 14.37 -11.46
CA MET A 87 -13.87 13.19 -11.99
C MET A 87 -14.72 12.44 -13.02
N GLU A 88 -16.04 12.40 -12.83
CA GLU A 88 -16.97 11.70 -13.72
C GLU A 88 -17.09 12.43 -15.07
N ASN A 89 -16.93 11.68 -16.16
CA ASN A 89 -16.93 12.12 -17.56
C ASN A 89 -15.80 13.07 -17.99
N ALA A 90 -15.10 13.72 -17.05
CA ALA A 90 -13.93 14.55 -17.35
C ALA A 90 -12.62 13.75 -17.33
N VAL A 91 -12.49 12.80 -16.40
CA VAL A 91 -11.28 11.97 -16.21
C VAL A 91 -11.61 10.49 -16.35
N ILE A 92 -12.71 10.06 -15.72
CA ILE A 92 -13.18 8.68 -15.74
C ILE A 92 -14.59 8.68 -16.35
N PRO A 93 -14.85 7.94 -17.43
CA PRO A 93 -16.18 7.86 -18.01
C PRO A 93 -17.22 7.38 -16.98
N GLY A 94 -18.37 8.05 -16.89
CA GLY A 94 -19.49 7.58 -16.07
C GLY A 94 -20.07 6.27 -16.60
N GLN A 95 -20.17 6.20 -17.92
CA GLN A 95 -20.64 5.03 -18.67
C GLN A 95 -19.66 4.64 -19.77
N LEU A 96 -19.60 3.35 -20.07
CA LEU A 96 -18.86 2.80 -21.20
C LEU A 96 -19.87 2.35 -22.27
N ALA A 97 -19.83 2.99 -23.44
CA ALA A 97 -20.63 2.60 -24.60
C ALA A 97 -19.73 2.31 -25.80
N ILE A 98 -19.97 1.20 -26.50
CA ILE A 98 -19.27 0.85 -27.75
C ILE A 98 -20.32 0.70 -28.85
N GLY A 99 -20.17 1.46 -29.93
CA GLY A 99 -21.08 1.41 -31.07
C GLY A 99 -22.53 1.81 -30.76
N GLY A 100 -22.75 2.66 -29.77
CA GLY A 100 -24.09 3.10 -29.34
C GLY A 100 -24.78 2.18 -28.33
N ASN A 101 -24.21 1.01 -28.03
CA ASN A 101 -24.70 0.13 -26.97
C ASN A 101 -23.97 0.43 -25.66
N VAL A 102 -24.73 0.69 -24.59
CA VAL A 102 -24.20 0.87 -23.23
C VAL A 102 -23.77 -0.50 -22.71
N ILE A 103 -22.46 -0.69 -22.53
CA ILE A 103 -21.87 -1.93 -22.02
C ILE A 103 -21.78 -1.89 -20.50
N ALA A 104 -21.49 -0.72 -19.93
CA ALA A 104 -21.45 -0.52 -18.49
C ALA A 104 -22.04 0.85 -18.15
N ALA A 105 -23.24 0.87 -17.57
CA ALA A 105 -23.91 2.09 -17.14
C ALA A 105 -23.26 2.73 -15.89
N ASN A 106 -22.57 1.92 -15.08
CA ASN A 106 -21.90 2.34 -13.83
C ASN A 106 -20.38 2.17 -13.90
N PHE A 107 -19.77 2.51 -15.04
CA PHE A 107 -18.34 2.29 -15.26
C PHE A 107 -17.47 3.02 -14.24
N TYR A 108 -17.90 4.21 -13.77
CA TYR A 108 -17.18 4.96 -12.74
C TYR A 108 -17.02 4.17 -11.43
N GLN A 109 -18.08 3.53 -10.95
CA GLN A 109 -18.03 2.71 -9.73
C GLN A 109 -17.19 1.46 -9.92
N VAL A 110 -17.36 0.78 -11.06
CA VAL A 110 -16.56 -0.40 -11.41
C VAL A 110 -15.08 -0.04 -11.48
N PHE A 111 -14.73 1.10 -12.08
CA PHE A 111 -13.36 1.59 -12.14
C PHE A 111 -12.81 1.88 -10.73
N ARG A 112 -13.55 2.63 -9.90
CA ARG A 112 -13.19 2.94 -8.51
C ARG A 112 -12.83 1.66 -7.75
N ASP A 113 -13.69 0.65 -7.80
CA ASP A 113 -13.54 -0.58 -7.04
C ASP A 113 -12.45 -1.51 -7.63
N SER A 114 -12.29 -1.51 -8.96
CA SER A 114 -11.25 -2.29 -9.64
C SER A 114 -9.83 -1.85 -9.26
N VAL A 115 -9.63 -0.55 -9.03
CA VAL A 115 -8.33 -0.01 -8.59
C VAL A 115 -8.00 -0.50 -7.18
N VAL A 116 -8.96 -0.51 -6.25
CA VAL A 116 -8.77 -1.06 -4.90
C VAL A 116 -8.41 -2.55 -4.95
N MET A 117 -9.08 -3.30 -5.83
CA MET A 117 -8.78 -4.72 -6.02
C MET A 117 -7.35 -4.92 -6.54
N MET A 118 -6.94 -4.15 -7.55
CA MET A 118 -5.59 -4.19 -8.11
C MET A 118 -4.54 -3.82 -7.06
N GLU A 119 -4.79 -2.75 -6.29
CA GLU A 119 -3.93 -2.31 -5.21
C GLU A 119 -3.73 -3.43 -4.17
N THR A 120 -4.80 -4.13 -3.80
CA THR A 120 -4.74 -5.25 -2.85
C THR A 120 -3.84 -6.37 -3.39
N PHE A 121 -3.99 -6.75 -4.67
CA PHE A 121 -3.13 -7.76 -5.29
C PHE A 121 -1.66 -7.35 -5.33
N VAL A 122 -1.38 -6.09 -5.68
CA VAL A 122 -0.03 -5.54 -5.71
C VAL A 122 0.58 -5.51 -4.31
N ALA A 123 -0.18 -5.07 -3.31
CA ALA A 123 0.25 -5.04 -1.92
C ALA A 123 0.57 -6.46 -1.40
N MET A 124 -0.33 -7.43 -1.62
CA MET A 124 -0.08 -8.83 -1.25
C MET A 124 1.19 -9.38 -1.91
N GLY A 125 1.36 -9.14 -3.21
CA GLY A 125 2.56 -9.55 -3.94
C GLY A 125 3.83 -8.92 -3.37
N ALA A 126 3.82 -7.61 -3.10
CA ALA A 126 4.95 -6.89 -2.53
C ALA A 126 5.31 -7.42 -1.13
N PHE A 127 4.34 -7.67 -0.27
CA PHE A 127 4.57 -8.25 1.06
C PHE A 127 5.12 -9.68 0.98
N ALA A 128 4.61 -10.50 0.07
CA ALA A 128 5.13 -11.85 -0.15
C ALA A 128 6.59 -11.83 -0.62
N VAL A 129 6.92 -10.98 -1.59
CA VAL A 129 8.30 -10.80 -2.08
C VAL A 129 9.21 -10.27 -0.98
N ALA A 130 8.77 -9.28 -0.20
CA ALA A 130 9.53 -8.75 0.92
C ALA A 130 9.78 -9.82 1.99
N ALA A 131 8.77 -10.61 2.33
CA ALA A 131 8.91 -11.71 3.29
C ALA A 131 9.90 -12.77 2.81
N MET A 132 9.82 -13.19 1.53
CA MET A 132 10.78 -14.12 0.94
C MET A 132 12.20 -13.54 0.90
N TYR A 133 12.34 -12.26 0.54
CA TYR A 133 13.62 -11.56 0.51
C TYR A 133 14.26 -11.52 1.90
N VAL A 134 13.49 -11.16 2.92
CA VAL A 134 13.93 -11.15 4.31
C VAL A 134 14.34 -12.57 4.73
N GLN A 135 13.50 -13.58 4.53
CA GLN A 135 13.83 -14.97 4.87
C GLN A 135 15.13 -15.46 4.21
N LYS A 136 15.39 -15.07 2.95
CA LYS A 136 16.60 -15.43 2.22
C LYS A 136 17.86 -14.76 2.77
N HIS A 137 17.79 -13.49 3.14
CA HIS A 137 18.95 -12.74 3.67
C HIS A 137 19.19 -12.97 5.16
N TYR A 138 18.15 -13.44 5.84
CA TYR A 138 18.10 -13.56 7.28
C TYR A 138 17.52 -14.92 7.69
N PRO A 139 18.13 -16.04 7.23
CA PRO A 139 17.66 -17.38 7.58
C PRO A 139 17.66 -17.54 9.10
N ARG A 140 16.72 -18.33 9.63
CA ARG A 140 16.61 -18.62 11.08
C ARG A 140 17.98 -19.03 11.62
N SER A 141 18.65 -18.13 12.35
CA SER A 141 19.43 -18.57 13.50
C SER A 141 18.40 -18.96 14.54
N LEU A 142 18.56 -20.14 15.12
CA LEU A 142 17.70 -20.59 16.23
C LEU A 142 17.69 -19.52 17.32
N ALA A 143 16.61 -19.46 18.09
CA ALA A 143 16.59 -18.59 19.27
C ALA A 143 17.76 -18.97 20.20
N GLU A 144 18.31 -18.02 20.97
CA GLU A 144 19.30 -18.33 22.00
C GLU A 144 18.72 -19.40 22.94
N GLY A 145 19.29 -20.62 22.90
CA GLY A 145 18.83 -21.78 23.67
C GLY A 145 18.02 -22.83 22.90
N GLU A 146 17.66 -22.61 21.64
CA GLU A 146 17.14 -23.68 20.77
C GLU A 146 18.29 -24.40 20.05
N GLU A 147 18.54 -25.67 20.41
CA GLU A 147 19.38 -26.54 19.59
C GLU A 147 18.74 -26.74 18.22
N ALA A 148 19.58 -26.83 17.18
CA ALA A 148 19.11 -27.21 15.85
C ALA A 148 18.43 -28.58 15.99
N ARG A 149 17.10 -28.61 15.87
CA ARG A 149 16.40 -29.90 15.76
C ARG A 149 17.13 -30.69 14.66
N PRO A 150 17.53 -31.95 14.92
CA PRO A 150 18.24 -32.74 13.94
C PRO A 150 17.44 -32.66 12.65
N GLN A 151 18.09 -32.20 11.57
CA GLN A 151 17.48 -32.02 10.27
C GLN A 151 16.73 -33.31 9.92
N SER A 152 15.41 -33.30 10.07
CA SER A 152 14.58 -34.42 9.66
C SER A 152 14.45 -34.32 8.15
N GLY A 153 15.37 -35.00 7.45
CA GLY A 153 15.14 -35.48 6.09
C GLY A 153 15.46 -34.50 4.98
N GLY A 154 16.69 -34.59 4.49
CA GLY A 154 17.08 -34.18 3.14
C GLY A 154 18.34 -34.93 2.77
N TYR A 155 18.18 -36.17 2.26
CA TYR A 155 19.29 -36.94 1.68
C TYR A 155 19.96 -36.13 0.56
N LYS A 156 21.28 -36.38 0.41
CA LYS A 156 22.11 -35.93 -0.72
C LYS A 156 21.43 -36.12 -2.07
#